data_AF-A0A7W1XR82-F1
#
_entry.id   AF-A0A7W1XR82-F1
#
_cell.length_a   1.000
_cell.length_b   1.000
_cell.length_c   1.000
_cell.angle_alpha   90.00
_cell.angle_beta   90.00
_cell.angle_gamma   90.00
#
_symmetry.space_group_name_H-M   'P 1'
#
loop_
_entity.id
_entity.type
_entity.pdbx_description
1 polymer ?
#
loop_
_entity_poly.entity_id
_entity_poly.type
_entity_poly.pdbx_seq_one_letter_code
_entity_poly.pdbx_strand_id
1 'polypeptide(L)'
;MIFGSGISLNILLTASISNSSPSSVTGQNPYRMLDEIKVSNKQLAQISDLVYEEKIIPGELVDILGSGWETSLKRDLSNGLQAYVFTNNKSSEMIIAFRGTELDKWYQDIVIGDIPIALGNDMINPQAVKARELVESVINNPDYQGYNIVLTGHSLGGYLALDSATRYRIPAVTFNAPGKNLFRNANGSTLLGGLHGPLGAKVATELSYKLNQLDPQVRAEAVNEKAGAFDGLIRNYRYNDDIVGSLGYRPGETYEIESDGSVHRAEDEDGLDNQLGLNPFSHSITNFTGIDDDGNKVDTPIPDVYDEDGNIAPR
;
A
#
# COMPACT_ATOMS: atom_id res chain seq x y z
N MET A 1 2.74 38.52 55.53
CA MET A 1 4.09 38.64 54.96
C MET A 1 4.54 37.24 54.57
N ILE A 2 4.35 36.86 53.30
CA ILE A 2 5.39 36.66 52.26
C ILE A 2 6.26 35.42 52.61
N PHE A 3 5.89 34.22 52.15
CA PHE A 3 6.15 33.55 50.84
C PHE A 3 7.57 32.95 50.71
N GLY A 4 7.62 31.68 50.26
CA GLY A 4 8.84 30.95 49.84
C GLY A 4 8.70 29.43 50.00
N SER A 5 7.69 28.79 49.38
CA SER A 5 7.81 28.05 48.11
C SER A 5 8.57 26.72 48.21
N GLY A 6 7.84 25.68 48.64
CA GLY A 6 8.18 24.28 48.36
C GLY A 6 7.66 23.90 46.98
N ILE A 7 8.53 23.43 46.10
CA ILE A 7 8.18 22.79 44.84
C ILE A 7 8.53 21.32 45.01
N SER A 8 7.55 20.49 45.37
CA SER A 8 7.61 19.05 45.12
C SER A 8 6.94 18.80 43.77
N LEU A 9 7.77 18.51 42.77
CA LEU A 9 7.34 18.21 41.42
C LEU A 9 6.79 16.78 41.39
N ASN A 10 5.49 16.62 41.63
CA ASN A 10 4.75 15.39 41.31
C ASN A 10 4.50 15.36 39.80
N ILE A 11 5.40 14.74 39.05
CA ILE A 11 5.09 14.27 37.69
C ILE A 11 4.93 12.75 37.78
N LEU A 12 3.67 12.31 37.70
CA LEU A 12 3.32 10.94 37.35
C LEU A 12 3.96 10.61 35.98
N LEU A 13 5.08 9.89 35.99
CA LEU A 13 5.50 9.09 34.85
C LEU A 13 4.94 7.68 35.05
N THR A 14 3.70 7.47 34.59
CA THR A 14 3.14 6.12 34.39
C THR A 14 2.81 5.96 32.91
N ALA A 15 3.85 5.69 32.13
CA ALA A 15 3.71 4.99 30.86
C ALA A 15 4.79 3.91 30.87
N SER A 16 4.44 2.78 31.48
CA SER A 16 5.16 1.52 31.32
C SER A 16 5.09 1.16 29.83
N ILE A 17 6.15 1.46 29.10
CA ILE A 17 6.40 0.87 27.79
C ILE A 17 6.71 -0.61 28.08
N SER A 18 5.69 -1.45 28.00
CA SER A 18 5.87 -2.89 28.04
C SER A 18 6.59 -3.29 26.75
N ASN A 19 7.90 -3.51 26.87
CA ASN A 19 8.66 -4.38 25.99
C ASN A 19 8.08 -5.80 26.11
N SER A 20 7.03 -6.11 25.36
CA SER A 20 6.72 -7.49 25.02
C SER A 20 7.49 -7.82 23.74
N SER A 21 8.63 -8.48 23.91
CA SER A 21 9.25 -9.31 22.88
C SER A 21 8.18 -10.20 22.22
N PRO A 22 8.26 -10.46 20.90
CA PRO A 22 7.24 -11.23 20.20
C PRO A 22 7.27 -12.67 20.72
N SER A 23 6.27 -12.99 21.51
CA SER A 23 5.89 -14.34 21.89
C SER A 23 5.60 -15.14 20.63
N SER A 24 6.42 -16.16 20.40
CA SER A 24 6.11 -17.45 19.76
C SER A 24 4.96 -17.48 18.73
N VAL A 25 5.34 -17.64 17.47
CA VAL A 25 4.70 -18.44 16.40
C VAL A 25 3.48 -19.28 16.87
N THR A 26 2.28 -18.69 16.77
CA THR A 26 0.93 -19.24 16.48
C THR A 26 -0.13 -18.20 16.88
N GLY A 27 -0.03 -16.97 16.38
CA GLY A 27 -0.98 -15.89 16.67
C GLY A 27 -1.91 -15.67 15.48
N GLN A 28 -3.21 -15.85 15.66
CA GLN A 28 -4.22 -15.57 14.64
C GLN A 28 -4.04 -14.17 14.05
N ASN A 29 -4.08 -14.03 12.72
CA ASN A 29 -4.16 -12.69 12.12
C ASN A 29 -5.48 -12.05 12.56
N PRO A 30 -5.43 -10.93 13.33
CA PRO A 30 -6.62 -10.39 14.00
C PRO A 30 -7.68 -9.88 13.01
N TYR A 31 -7.30 -9.67 11.76
CA TYR A 31 -8.15 -9.13 10.69
C TYR A 31 -8.37 -10.12 9.54
N ARG A 32 -8.20 -11.43 9.80
CA ARG A 32 -8.34 -12.52 8.82
C ARG A 32 -7.25 -12.54 7.74
N MET A 33 -7.38 -13.51 6.83
CA MET A 33 -6.56 -13.68 5.63
C MET A 33 -7.35 -13.30 4.37
N LEU A 34 -6.70 -13.17 3.21
CA LEU A 34 -7.35 -12.77 1.95
C LEU A 34 -8.41 -13.77 1.45
N ASP A 35 -8.25 -15.06 1.75
CA ASP A 35 -9.22 -16.13 1.44
C ASP A 35 -10.55 -15.97 2.19
N GLU A 36 -10.54 -15.23 3.31
CA GLU A 36 -11.73 -14.89 4.08
C GLU A 36 -12.34 -13.53 3.69
N ILE A 37 -11.68 -12.74 2.82
CA ILE A 37 -12.18 -11.45 2.33
C ILE A 37 -13.02 -11.64 1.07
N LYS A 38 -14.30 -11.26 1.13
CA LYS A 38 -15.23 -11.45 0.00
C LYS A 38 -15.09 -10.40 -1.09
N VAL A 39 -14.50 -9.24 -0.80
CA VAL A 39 -14.26 -8.20 -1.81
C VAL A 39 -13.20 -8.70 -2.78
N SER A 40 -13.57 -8.83 -4.04
CA SER A 40 -12.72 -9.39 -5.11
C SER A 40 -11.55 -8.48 -5.49
N ASN A 41 -10.55 -9.01 -6.19
CA ASN A 41 -9.44 -8.18 -6.70
C ASN A 41 -9.94 -7.11 -7.68
N LYS A 42 -10.92 -7.44 -8.52
CA LYS A 42 -11.54 -6.50 -9.47
C LYS A 42 -12.20 -5.33 -8.74
N GLN A 43 -12.97 -5.62 -7.69
CA GLN A 43 -13.59 -4.58 -6.87
C GLN A 43 -12.55 -3.69 -6.19
N LEU A 44 -11.46 -4.27 -5.66
CA LEU A 44 -10.39 -3.50 -5.04
C LEU A 44 -9.62 -2.64 -6.05
N ALA A 45 -9.47 -3.10 -7.30
CA ALA A 45 -8.90 -2.29 -8.38
C ALA A 45 -9.80 -1.09 -8.72
N GLN A 46 -11.10 -1.34 -8.89
CA GLN A 46 -12.09 -0.29 -9.14
C GLN A 46 -12.20 0.70 -7.98
N ILE A 47 -12.07 0.26 -6.72
CA ILE A 47 -12.02 1.16 -5.57
C ILE A 47 -10.70 1.96 -5.54
N SER A 48 -9.58 1.34 -5.91
CA SER A 48 -8.29 2.04 -6.02
C SER A 48 -8.30 3.12 -7.08
N ASP A 49 -9.13 2.96 -8.11
CA ASP A 49 -9.41 3.94 -9.15
C ASP A 49 -10.38 5.03 -8.66
N LEU A 50 -11.53 4.62 -8.10
CA LEU A 50 -12.58 5.52 -7.61
C LEU A 50 -12.10 6.55 -6.58
N VAL A 51 -11.09 6.23 -5.77
CA VAL A 51 -10.54 7.18 -4.78
C VAL A 51 -9.73 8.32 -5.39
N TYR A 52 -9.49 8.31 -6.71
CA TYR A 52 -8.95 9.46 -7.43
C TYR A 52 -9.99 10.54 -7.70
N GLU A 53 -11.28 10.21 -7.61
CA GLU A 53 -12.37 11.17 -7.76
C GLU A 53 -12.42 12.16 -6.59
N GLU A 54 -12.64 13.44 -6.92
CA GLU A 54 -12.84 14.48 -5.91
C GLU A 54 -14.04 14.17 -5.01
N LYS A 55 -15.06 13.53 -5.59
CA LYS A 55 -16.30 13.18 -4.91
C LYS A 55 -16.85 11.86 -5.45
N ILE A 56 -16.90 10.87 -4.56
CA ILE A 56 -17.52 9.57 -4.83
C ILE A 56 -19.04 9.70 -4.86
N ILE A 57 -19.65 9.26 -5.96
CA ILE A 57 -21.11 9.22 -6.10
C ILE A 57 -21.60 7.89 -5.51
N PRO A 58 -22.63 7.88 -4.62
CA PRO A 58 -23.10 6.64 -4.01
C PRO A 58 -23.55 5.56 -5.01
N GLY A 59 -24.02 5.96 -6.20
CA GLY A 59 -24.38 5.03 -7.28
C GLY A 59 -23.18 4.22 -7.78
N GLU A 60 -22.05 4.88 -8.03
CA GLU A 60 -20.81 4.23 -8.50
C GLU A 60 -20.28 3.25 -7.45
N LEU A 61 -20.34 3.61 -6.17
CA LEU A 61 -19.95 2.72 -5.09
C LEU A 61 -20.83 1.45 -5.05
N VAL A 62 -22.14 1.61 -5.29
CA VAL A 62 -23.08 0.48 -5.37
C VAL A 62 -22.83 -0.36 -6.62
N ASP A 63 -22.47 0.25 -7.74
CA ASP A 63 -22.17 -0.47 -8.98
C ASP A 63 -20.90 -1.33 -8.85
N ILE A 64 -19.93 -0.88 -8.05
CA ILE A 64 -18.68 -1.62 -7.79
C ILE A 64 -18.86 -2.66 -6.68
N LEU A 65 -19.34 -2.25 -5.50
CA LEU A 65 -19.32 -3.09 -4.28
C LEU A 65 -20.68 -3.75 -3.98
N GLY A 66 -21.73 -3.38 -4.69
CA GLY A 66 -23.10 -3.80 -4.42
C GLY A 66 -23.77 -2.97 -3.32
N SER A 67 -25.04 -3.31 -3.03
CA SER A 67 -25.85 -2.57 -2.07
C SER A 67 -25.35 -2.70 -0.64
N GLY A 68 -25.47 -1.61 0.14
CA GLY A 68 -25.17 -1.61 1.58
C GLY A 68 -23.78 -1.09 1.94
N TRP A 69 -22.94 -0.81 0.93
CA TRP A 69 -21.69 -0.09 1.10
C TRP A 69 -21.92 1.42 1.19
N GLU A 70 -21.18 2.07 2.09
CA GLU A 70 -21.19 3.52 2.27
C GLU A 70 -19.78 4.06 2.51
N THR A 71 -19.55 5.32 2.19
CA THR A 71 -18.32 6.03 2.59
C THR A 71 -18.46 6.50 4.03
N SER A 72 -17.84 5.79 4.97
CA SER A 72 -17.90 6.13 6.39
C SER A 72 -16.92 7.24 6.79
N LEU A 73 -15.82 7.38 6.05
CA LEU A 73 -14.80 8.38 6.33
C LEU A 73 -14.02 8.77 5.07
N LYS A 74 -13.80 10.08 4.91
CA LYS A 74 -12.86 10.68 3.95
C LYS A 74 -11.75 11.39 4.73
N ARG A 75 -10.51 11.26 4.28
CA ARG A 75 -9.35 12.03 4.74
C ARG A 75 -8.69 12.68 3.55
N ASP A 76 -8.42 13.97 3.72
CA ASP A 76 -7.71 14.80 2.76
C ASP A 76 -6.86 15.76 3.60
N LEU A 77 -5.55 15.49 3.66
CA LEU A 77 -4.63 16.17 4.55
C LEU A 77 -3.66 17.04 3.75
N SER A 78 -3.21 18.14 4.36
CA SER A 78 -2.29 19.08 3.73
C SER A 78 -0.91 18.50 3.39
N ASN A 79 -0.59 17.29 3.86
CA ASN A 79 0.63 16.56 3.50
C ASN A 79 0.45 15.69 2.23
N GLY A 80 -0.70 15.79 1.56
CA GLY A 80 -1.05 15.03 0.37
C GLY A 80 -1.68 13.66 0.64
N LEU A 81 -1.84 13.23 1.90
CA LEU A 81 -2.55 11.98 2.18
C LEU A 81 -4.03 12.14 1.83
N GLN A 82 -4.50 11.31 0.92
CA GLN A 82 -5.90 11.15 0.58
C GLN A 82 -6.33 9.69 0.76
N ALA A 83 -7.39 9.47 1.52
CA ALA A 83 -7.87 8.13 1.85
C ALA A 83 -9.37 8.11 2.10
N TYR A 84 -9.97 6.96 1.80
CA TYR A 84 -11.37 6.68 2.05
C TYR A 84 -11.51 5.39 2.86
N VAL A 85 -12.49 5.37 3.76
CA VAL A 85 -12.96 4.15 4.42
C VAL A 85 -14.37 3.90 3.94
N PHE A 86 -14.58 2.70 3.41
CA PHE A 86 -15.88 2.20 3.01
C PHE A 86 -16.29 1.08 3.95
N THR A 87 -17.56 1.05 4.33
CA THR A 87 -18.09 0.02 5.23
C THR A 87 -19.38 -0.57 4.67
N ASN A 88 -19.57 -1.85 4.92
CA ASN A 88 -20.85 -2.52 4.81
C ASN A 88 -21.25 -3.07 6.18
N ASN A 89 -22.14 -2.35 6.86
CA ASN A 89 -22.50 -2.65 8.24
C ASN A 89 -23.32 -3.95 8.36
N LYS A 90 -23.91 -4.45 7.26
CA LYS A 90 -24.69 -5.70 7.26
C LYS A 90 -23.80 -6.92 7.18
N SER A 91 -22.74 -6.87 6.38
CA SER A 91 -21.77 -7.95 6.23
C SER A 91 -20.55 -7.80 7.13
N SER A 92 -20.42 -6.68 7.83
CA SER A 92 -19.26 -6.30 8.65
C SER A 92 -17.98 -6.31 7.81
N GLU A 93 -18.01 -5.68 6.64
CA GLU A 93 -16.87 -5.56 5.73
C GLU A 93 -16.40 -4.12 5.65
N MET A 94 -15.08 -3.94 5.52
CA MET A 94 -14.46 -2.62 5.45
C MET A 94 -13.31 -2.61 4.45
N ILE A 95 -13.26 -1.55 3.65
CA ILE A 95 -12.14 -1.26 2.75
C ILE A 95 -11.53 0.06 3.19
N ILE A 96 -10.22 0.08 3.43
CA ILE A 96 -9.45 1.32 3.58
C ILE A 96 -8.63 1.49 2.29
N ALA A 97 -8.99 2.49 1.50
CA ALA A 97 -8.38 2.75 0.22
C ALA A 97 -7.58 4.06 0.26
N PHE A 98 -6.33 3.99 -0.21
CA PHE A 98 -5.45 5.15 -0.28
C PHE A 98 -5.29 5.59 -1.74
N ARG A 99 -5.45 6.90 -1.97
CA ARG A 99 -5.16 7.51 -3.28
C ARG A 99 -3.65 7.59 -3.46
N GLY A 100 -3.17 7.37 -4.68
CA GLY A 100 -1.81 7.73 -5.07
C GLY A 100 -1.69 9.17 -5.54
N THR A 101 -0.59 9.49 -6.19
CA THR A 101 -0.32 10.81 -6.78
C THR A 101 -0.90 10.89 -8.18
N GLU A 102 -1.45 12.05 -8.58
CA GLU A 102 -2.05 12.24 -9.91
C GLU A 102 -1.05 12.04 -11.07
N LEU A 103 -1.49 11.29 -12.09
CA LEU A 103 -0.73 10.85 -13.25
C LEU A 103 -0.67 11.89 -14.40
N ASP A 104 -1.04 13.14 -14.16
CA ASP A 104 -1.05 14.15 -15.24
C ASP A 104 0.25 14.97 -15.24
N LYS A 105 0.91 15.01 -14.08
CA LYS A 105 2.16 15.75 -13.84
C LYS A 105 3.41 14.89 -13.99
N TRP A 106 3.30 13.57 -13.78
CA TRP A 106 4.45 12.65 -13.80
C TRP A 106 4.97 12.30 -15.20
N TYR A 107 4.12 12.22 -16.24
CA TYR A 107 4.56 11.81 -17.58
C TYR A 107 5.51 12.82 -18.22
N GLN A 108 5.32 14.12 -17.95
CA GLN A 108 6.24 15.17 -18.43
C GLN A 108 7.57 15.19 -17.66
N ASP A 109 7.56 14.77 -16.39
CA ASP A 109 8.73 14.78 -15.47
C ASP A 109 9.58 13.48 -15.53
N ILE A 110 9.01 12.34 -15.94
CA ILE A 110 9.75 11.06 -16.05
C ILE A 110 10.73 11.01 -17.21
N VAL A 111 10.49 11.75 -18.30
CA VAL A 111 11.39 11.72 -19.46
C VAL A 111 12.76 12.33 -19.13
N ILE A 112 12.86 13.20 -18.11
CA ILE A 112 14.10 13.88 -17.73
C ILE A 112 14.18 14.12 -16.19
N GLY A 113 14.30 13.06 -15.38
CA GLY A 113 15.04 13.16 -14.10
C GLY A 113 14.32 12.97 -12.75
N ASP A 114 12.98 12.88 -12.69
CA ASP A 114 12.25 13.10 -11.41
C ASP A 114 11.58 11.88 -10.75
N ILE A 115 11.82 10.65 -11.24
CA ILE A 115 11.55 9.39 -10.49
C ILE A 115 11.97 9.51 -8.99
N PRO A 116 13.15 10.07 -8.66
CA PRO A 116 13.54 10.38 -7.29
C PRO A 116 12.60 11.26 -6.47
N ILE A 117 11.99 12.25 -7.11
CA ILE A 117 11.19 13.28 -6.44
C ILE A 117 9.80 12.73 -6.16
N ALA A 118 9.23 11.99 -7.11
CA ALA A 118 7.93 11.30 -6.95
C ALA A 118 7.97 10.15 -5.92
N LEU A 119 9.12 9.47 -5.79
CA LEU A 119 9.31 8.36 -4.84
C LEU A 119 10.00 8.76 -3.54
N GLY A 120 10.52 9.99 -3.42
CA GLY A 120 11.41 10.32 -2.31
C GLY A 120 11.90 11.76 -2.26
N ASN A 121 10.99 12.70 -2.02
CA ASN A 121 11.37 14.01 -1.49
C ASN A 121 10.50 14.50 -0.32
N ASP A 122 10.15 13.61 0.62
CA ASP A 122 9.82 14.01 1.99
C ASP A 122 10.52 13.06 2.96
N MET A 123 11.54 13.57 3.63
CA MET A 123 12.31 12.87 4.66
C MET A 123 11.36 12.26 5.71
N ILE A 124 11.21 10.93 5.71
CA ILE A 124 10.08 10.18 6.31
C ILE A 124 8.77 10.51 5.58
N ASN A 125 8.30 9.65 4.66
CA ASN A 125 7.04 9.88 3.94
C ASN A 125 5.93 10.25 4.95
N PRO A 126 5.54 11.53 5.06
CA PRO A 126 4.63 12.00 6.11
C PRO A 126 3.24 11.44 5.86
N GLN A 127 2.92 11.08 4.62
CA GLN A 127 1.69 10.37 4.28
C GLN A 127 1.68 8.96 4.85
N ALA A 128 2.81 8.24 4.89
CA ALA A 128 2.90 6.92 5.53
C ALA A 128 2.65 7.01 7.05
N VAL A 129 3.19 8.04 7.71
CA VAL A 129 2.90 8.28 9.13
C VAL A 129 1.41 8.55 9.34
N LYS A 130 0.80 9.42 8.51
CA LYS A 130 -0.63 9.73 8.61
C LYS A 130 -1.55 8.60 8.19
N ALA A 131 -1.13 7.75 7.24
CA ALA A 131 -1.85 6.55 6.84
C ALA A 131 -1.88 5.54 8.00
N ARG A 132 -0.75 5.34 8.68
CA ARG A 132 -0.67 4.54 9.91
C ARG A 132 -1.55 5.10 11.03
N GLU A 133 -1.51 6.40 11.27
CA GLU A 133 -2.40 7.05 12.26
C GLU A 133 -3.89 6.85 11.89
N LEU A 134 -4.25 6.94 10.61
CA LEU A 134 -5.61 6.65 10.14
C LEU A 134 -5.99 5.19 10.41
N VAL A 135 -5.17 4.23 9.98
CA VAL A 135 -5.42 2.80 10.20
C VAL A 135 -5.52 2.49 11.68
N GLU A 136 -4.61 3.02 12.49
CA GLU A 136 -4.62 2.88 13.95
C GLU A 136 -5.90 3.46 14.56
N SER A 137 -6.38 4.60 14.07
CA SER A 137 -7.65 5.19 14.52
C SER A 137 -8.87 4.33 14.15
N VAL A 138 -8.83 3.66 12.99
CA VAL A 138 -9.91 2.79 12.52
C VAL A 138 -9.93 1.49 13.31
N ILE A 139 -8.80 0.80 13.44
CA ILE A 139 -8.75 -0.51 14.12
C ILE A 139 -8.98 -0.40 15.63
N ASN A 140 -8.67 0.74 16.24
CA ASN A 140 -8.95 1.00 17.65
C ASN A 140 -10.34 1.58 17.90
N ASN A 141 -11.13 1.84 16.85
CA ASN A 141 -12.49 2.35 17.01
C ASN A 141 -13.43 1.22 17.48
N PRO A 142 -14.11 1.35 18.63
CA PRO A 142 -15.08 0.37 19.10
C PRO A 142 -16.19 0.05 18.10
N ASP A 143 -16.61 1.03 17.28
CA ASP A 143 -17.68 0.86 16.29
C ASP A 143 -17.29 -0.07 15.13
N TYR A 144 -15.98 -0.26 14.93
CA TYR A 144 -15.42 -1.09 13.86
C TYR A 144 -14.89 -2.44 14.36
N GLN A 145 -15.13 -2.78 15.63
CA GLN A 145 -14.78 -4.10 16.14
C GLN A 145 -15.54 -5.21 15.40
N GLY A 146 -14.81 -6.23 14.96
CA GLY A 146 -15.36 -7.39 14.25
C GLY A 146 -15.54 -7.18 12.74
N TYR A 147 -15.18 -6.02 12.19
CA TYR A 147 -15.13 -5.84 10.74
C TYR A 147 -14.00 -6.64 10.10
N ASN A 148 -14.28 -7.19 8.92
CA ASN A 148 -13.27 -7.77 8.03
C ASN A 148 -12.67 -6.63 7.22
N ILE A 149 -11.45 -6.23 7.58
CA ILE A 149 -10.79 -5.06 7.02
C ILE A 149 -9.83 -5.52 5.93
N VAL A 150 -9.89 -4.89 4.77
CA VAL A 150 -8.89 -5.02 3.70
C VAL A 150 -8.37 -3.65 3.29
N LEU A 151 -7.07 -3.56 3.04
CA LEU A 151 -6.41 -2.35 2.56
C LEU A 151 -6.19 -2.44 1.05
N THR A 152 -6.31 -1.32 0.36
CA THR A 152 -6.00 -1.27 -1.07
C THR A 152 -5.52 0.10 -1.53
N GLY A 153 -4.96 0.14 -2.73
CA GLY A 153 -4.47 1.36 -3.36
C GLY A 153 -3.62 1.07 -4.59
N HIS A 154 -3.50 2.11 -5.41
CA HIS A 154 -2.66 2.14 -6.61
C HIS A 154 -1.42 3.01 -6.39
N SER A 155 -0.29 2.67 -7.03
CA SER A 155 0.92 3.51 -7.01
C SER A 155 1.35 3.86 -5.57
N LEU A 156 1.57 5.14 -5.25
CA LEU A 156 1.86 5.58 -3.88
C LEU A 156 0.81 5.12 -2.86
N GLY A 157 -0.48 5.11 -3.22
CA GLY A 157 -1.55 4.62 -2.35
C GLY A 157 -1.41 3.13 -2.05
N GLY A 158 -0.96 2.35 -3.03
CA GLY A 158 -0.63 0.93 -2.85
C GLY A 158 0.54 0.73 -1.87
N TYR A 159 1.57 1.59 -1.92
CA TYR A 159 2.64 1.58 -0.92
C TYR A 159 2.12 1.87 0.49
N LEU A 160 1.20 2.83 0.66
CA LEU A 160 0.60 3.16 1.96
C LEU A 160 -0.22 1.98 2.52
N ALA A 161 -0.95 1.28 1.65
CA ALA A 161 -1.67 0.05 1.98
C ALA A 161 -0.70 -1.06 2.41
N LEU A 162 0.33 -1.34 1.61
CA LEU A 162 1.36 -2.35 1.88
C LEU A 162 2.08 -2.09 3.22
N ASP A 163 2.50 -0.86 3.46
CA ASP A 163 3.21 -0.47 4.68
C ASP A 163 2.33 -0.67 5.92
N SER A 164 1.07 -0.26 5.84
CA SER A 164 0.07 -0.45 6.92
C SER A 164 -0.25 -1.93 7.13
N ALA A 165 -0.44 -2.70 6.06
CA ALA A 165 -0.72 -4.13 6.10
C ALA A 165 0.40 -4.91 6.81
N THR A 166 1.65 -4.61 6.44
CA THR A 166 2.84 -5.22 7.04
C THR A 166 2.90 -4.93 8.55
N ARG A 167 2.59 -3.69 8.95
CA ARG A 167 2.68 -3.24 10.34
C ARG A 167 1.56 -3.78 11.24
N TYR A 168 0.33 -3.76 10.74
CA TYR A 168 -0.87 -4.06 11.52
C TYR A 168 -1.44 -5.47 11.25
N ARG A 169 -0.83 -6.23 10.33
CA ARG A 169 -1.25 -7.57 9.90
C ARG A 169 -2.71 -7.58 9.40
N ILE A 170 -3.03 -6.61 8.53
CA ILE A 170 -4.34 -6.47 7.88
C ILE A 170 -4.19 -6.99 6.43
N PRO A 171 -5.16 -7.76 5.90
CA PRO A 171 -5.18 -8.14 4.50
C PRO A 171 -5.03 -6.95 3.55
N ALA A 172 -4.26 -7.11 2.48
CA ALA A 172 -4.11 -6.06 1.49
C ALA A 172 -3.97 -6.57 0.06
N VAL A 173 -4.55 -5.82 -0.87
CA VAL A 173 -4.35 -5.99 -2.31
C VAL A 173 -3.89 -4.67 -2.89
N THR A 174 -2.74 -4.66 -3.55
CA THR A 174 -2.14 -3.44 -4.12
C THR A 174 -1.95 -3.58 -5.63
N PHE A 175 -1.99 -2.45 -6.33
CA PHE A 175 -1.89 -2.40 -7.79
C PHE A 175 -0.76 -1.45 -8.19
N ASN A 176 0.24 -1.98 -8.92
CA ASN A 176 1.43 -1.24 -9.34
C ASN A 176 2.07 -0.45 -8.18
N ALA A 177 2.08 -1.02 -6.98
CA ALA A 177 2.59 -0.36 -5.79
C ALA A 177 4.12 -0.45 -5.74
N PRO A 178 4.85 0.64 -5.46
CA PRO A 178 6.26 0.52 -5.12
C PRO A 178 6.40 -0.19 -3.77
N GLY A 179 7.50 -0.92 -3.63
CA GLY A 179 7.89 -1.60 -2.41
C GLY A 179 8.35 -0.66 -1.30
N LYS A 180 8.43 -1.24 -0.10
CA LYS A 180 8.98 -0.61 1.11
C LYS A 180 10.49 -0.41 0.98
N ASN A 181 11.03 0.41 1.90
CA ASN A 181 12.46 0.58 2.12
C ASN A 181 13.24 1.18 0.94
N LEU A 182 12.59 1.94 0.07
CA LEU A 182 13.30 2.72 -0.93
C LEU A 182 14.21 3.78 -0.28
N PHE A 183 13.79 4.47 0.80
CA PHE A 183 14.51 5.67 1.30
C PHE A 183 14.45 5.96 2.81
N ARG A 184 14.60 4.98 3.73
CA ARG A 184 14.49 5.29 5.17
C ARG A 184 15.54 6.30 5.67
N ASN A 185 16.71 6.40 5.03
CA ASN A 185 17.82 7.31 5.42
C ASN A 185 18.63 7.89 4.24
N ALA A 186 18.18 7.70 3.00
CA ALA A 186 18.87 8.21 1.83
C ALA A 186 17.93 9.15 1.09
N ASN A 187 18.39 10.36 0.81
CA ASN A 187 17.67 11.28 -0.08
C ASN A 187 17.39 10.53 -1.40
N GLY A 188 16.12 10.31 -1.73
CA GLY A 188 15.72 9.64 -2.97
C GLY A 188 16.32 10.34 -4.18
N SER A 189 16.33 11.67 -4.14
CA SER A 189 17.02 12.58 -5.06
C SER A 189 18.53 12.34 -5.23
N THR A 190 19.24 11.88 -4.19
CA THR A 190 20.70 11.61 -4.28
C THR A 190 21.01 10.22 -4.83
N LEU A 191 20.19 9.21 -4.54
CA LEU A 191 20.41 7.85 -5.02
C LEU A 191 19.87 7.61 -6.44
N LEU A 192 18.69 8.14 -6.74
CA LEU A 192 18.07 8.02 -8.06
C LEU A 192 18.51 9.13 -9.01
N GLY A 193 18.83 10.33 -8.51
CA GLY A 193 19.28 11.46 -9.34
C GLY A 193 20.73 11.36 -9.80
N GLY A 194 21.53 10.47 -9.19
CA GLY A 194 22.93 10.24 -9.55
C GLY A 194 23.16 9.17 -10.62
N LEU A 195 22.18 8.27 -10.84
CA LEU A 195 22.32 7.11 -11.72
C LEU A 195 21.17 7.13 -12.74
N HIS A 196 21.48 7.59 -13.95
CA HIS A 196 20.52 7.88 -15.01
C HIS A 196 19.76 6.62 -15.44
N GLY A 197 18.52 6.48 -14.98
CA GLY A 197 17.57 5.49 -15.47
C GLY A 197 17.38 4.24 -14.58
N PRO A 198 16.53 3.30 -15.02
CA PRO A 198 16.08 2.13 -14.24
C PRO A 198 17.19 1.26 -13.66
N LEU A 199 18.34 1.12 -14.32
CA LEU A 199 19.50 0.42 -13.75
C LEU A 199 20.03 1.14 -12.49
N GLY A 200 20.03 2.46 -12.50
CA GLY A 200 20.35 3.28 -11.34
C GLY A 200 19.35 3.11 -10.20
N ALA A 201 18.06 3.03 -10.55
CA ALA A 201 16.99 2.80 -9.59
C ALA A 201 17.08 1.44 -8.90
N LYS A 202 17.44 0.39 -9.64
CA LYS A 202 17.74 -0.92 -9.08
C LYS A 202 18.90 -0.89 -8.09
N VAL A 203 20.05 -0.33 -8.50
CA VAL A 203 21.24 -0.27 -7.64
C VAL A 203 20.98 0.55 -6.36
N ALA A 204 20.28 1.67 -6.50
CA ALA A 204 19.83 2.49 -5.39
C ALA A 204 18.95 1.70 -4.42
N THR A 205 18.00 0.92 -4.94
CA THR A 205 17.06 0.13 -4.15
C THR A 205 17.77 -0.99 -3.40
N GLU A 206 18.67 -1.74 -4.05
CA GLU A 206 19.46 -2.78 -3.39
C GLU A 206 20.35 -2.21 -2.27
N LEU A 207 20.97 -1.05 -2.51
CA LEU A 207 21.78 -0.39 -1.50
C LEU A 207 20.93 0.13 -0.34
N SER A 208 19.80 0.78 -0.64
CA SER A 208 18.83 1.24 0.35
C SER A 208 18.31 0.10 1.20
N TYR A 209 17.98 -1.05 0.61
CA TYR A 209 17.56 -2.22 1.35
C TYR A 209 18.64 -2.69 2.31
N LYS A 210 19.89 -2.85 1.85
CA LYS A 210 21.02 -3.26 2.70
C LYS A 210 21.26 -2.30 3.86
N LEU A 211 21.12 -0.98 3.62
CA LEU A 211 21.22 0.03 4.67
C LEU A 211 20.03 -0.01 5.63
N ASN A 212 18.83 -0.24 5.12
CA ASN A 212 17.60 -0.31 5.92
C ASN A 212 17.54 -1.58 6.76
N GLN A 213 18.20 -2.67 6.35
CA GLN A 213 18.42 -3.86 7.18
C GLN A 213 19.31 -3.59 8.41
N LEU A 214 19.89 -2.39 8.56
CA LEU A 214 20.49 -1.99 9.85
C LEU A 214 19.41 -1.63 10.89
N ASP A 215 18.19 -1.32 10.45
CA ASP A 215 17.06 -1.04 11.33
C ASP A 215 16.44 -2.35 11.87
N PRO A 216 16.31 -2.50 13.20
CA PRO A 216 15.74 -3.71 13.79
C PRO A 216 14.31 -4.03 13.35
N GLN A 217 13.49 -3.02 13.03
CA GLN A 217 12.11 -3.24 12.58
C GLN A 217 12.08 -3.80 11.17
N VAL A 218 12.91 -3.28 10.27
CA VAL A 218 13.03 -3.79 8.89
C VAL A 218 13.53 -5.23 8.90
N ARG A 219 14.51 -5.55 9.75
CA ARG A 219 14.97 -6.92 9.95
C ARG A 219 13.87 -7.85 10.44
N ALA A 220 13.06 -7.40 11.38
CA ALA A 220 11.94 -8.20 11.88
C ALA A 220 10.90 -8.46 10.79
N GLU A 221 10.61 -7.46 9.96
CA GLU A 221 9.74 -7.62 8.78
C GLU A 221 10.32 -8.63 7.77
N ALA A 222 11.60 -8.53 7.43
CA ALA A 222 12.25 -9.47 6.52
C ALA A 222 12.29 -10.91 7.07
N VAL A 223 12.48 -11.07 8.38
CA VAL A 223 12.38 -12.39 9.03
C VAL A 223 10.95 -12.93 8.98
N ASN A 224 9.95 -12.08 9.20
CA ASN A 224 8.55 -12.46 9.10
C ASN A 224 8.18 -12.87 7.66
N GLU A 225 8.61 -12.11 6.66
CA GLU A 225 8.43 -12.44 5.24
C GLU A 225 9.05 -13.78 4.89
N LYS A 226 10.32 -14.00 5.25
CA LYS A 226 11.00 -15.28 5.02
C LYS A 226 10.31 -16.46 5.74
N ALA A 227 9.58 -16.20 6.81
CA ALA A 227 8.78 -17.19 7.52
C ALA A 227 7.38 -17.39 6.92
N GLY A 228 7.04 -16.76 5.80
CA GLY A 228 5.73 -16.81 5.16
C GLY A 228 4.64 -16.06 5.93
N ALA A 229 5.01 -15.15 6.84
CA ALA A 229 4.04 -14.50 7.71
C ALA A 229 3.10 -13.53 6.97
N PHE A 230 3.40 -13.21 5.72
CA PHE A 230 2.58 -12.34 4.86
C PHE A 230 1.97 -13.10 3.67
N ASP A 231 2.27 -14.39 3.50
CA ASP A 231 1.62 -15.26 2.52
C ASP A 231 0.12 -15.37 2.83
N GLY A 232 -0.72 -15.21 1.80
CA GLY A 232 -2.17 -15.16 1.95
C GLY A 232 -2.71 -13.93 2.69
N LEU A 233 -1.85 -13.03 3.16
CA LEU A 233 -2.23 -11.77 3.81
C LEU A 233 -2.10 -10.58 2.85
N ILE A 234 -0.99 -10.51 2.12
CA ILE A 234 -0.69 -9.38 1.24
C ILE A 234 -0.52 -9.91 -0.17
N ARG A 235 -1.18 -9.24 -1.13
CA ARG A 235 -1.04 -9.52 -2.55
C ARG A 235 -0.73 -8.24 -3.33
N ASN A 236 0.32 -8.29 -4.13
CA ASN A 236 0.75 -7.18 -4.97
C ASN A 236 0.59 -7.57 -6.44
N TYR A 237 -0.13 -6.78 -7.22
CA TYR A 237 -0.19 -6.98 -8.67
C TYR A 237 0.64 -5.94 -9.39
N ARG A 238 1.44 -6.41 -10.34
CA ARG A 238 2.23 -5.57 -11.24
C ARG A 238 1.84 -5.88 -12.68
N TYR A 239 1.63 -4.84 -13.48
CA TYR A 239 1.36 -5.00 -14.91
C TYR A 239 2.59 -4.63 -15.76
N ASN A 240 2.96 -5.54 -16.67
CA ASN A 240 3.79 -5.30 -17.85
C ASN A 240 4.98 -4.37 -17.61
N ASP A 241 5.94 -4.82 -16.80
CA ASP A 241 7.18 -4.08 -16.56
C ASP A 241 6.99 -2.65 -16.04
N ASP A 242 5.94 -2.44 -15.23
CA ASP A 242 5.70 -1.18 -14.55
C ASP A 242 6.93 -0.78 -13.71
N ILE A 243 7.53 0.35 -14.06
CA ILE A 243 8.78 0.82 -13.44
C ILE A 243 8.60 1.15 -11.97
N VAL A 244 7.44 1.64 -11.54
CA VAL A 244 7.19 2.02 -10.15
C VAL A 244 6.94 0.79 -9.29
N GLY A 245 6.05 -0.09 -9.76
CA GLY A 245 5.75 -1.36 -9.15
C GLY A 245 6.99 -2.25 -9.03
N SER A 246 8.00 -2.05 -9.87
CA SER A 246 9.24 -2.84 -9.88
C SER A 246 10.34 -2.39 -8.91
N LEU A 247 10.06 -1.42 -8.03
CA LEU A 247 11.07 -0.89 -7.13
C LEU A 247 10.74 -1.20 -5.68
N GLY A 248 11.65 -1.86 -4.96
CA GLY A 248 11.63 -1.93 -3.50
C GLY A 248 11.32 -3.31 -2.95
N TYR A 249 11.27 -3.38 -1.63
CA TYR A 249 10.94 -4.61 -0.89
C TYR A 249 9.43 -4.73 -0.70
N ARG A 250 8.81 -5.78 -1.25
CA ARG A 250 7.37 -6.04 -1.23
C ARG A 250 7.05 -7.32 -0.45
N PRO A 251 6.68 -7.21 0.84
CA PRO A 251 6.14 -8.34 1.58
C PRO A 251 4.91 -8.96 0.92
N GLY A 252 4.76 -10.28 1.09
CA GLY A 252 3.65 -11.08 0.60
C GLY A 252 3.80 -11.55 -0.85
N GLU A 253 2.68 -11.93 -1.45
CA GLU A 253 2.68 -12.56 -2.77
C GLU A 253 2.64 -11.50 -3.87
N THR A 254 3.68 -11.45 -4.71
CA THR A 254 3.67 -10.62 -5.92
C THR A 254 3.25 -11.45 -7.13
N TYR A 255 2.31 -10.93 -7.91
CA TYR A 255 1.88 -11.48 -9.19
C TYR A 255 2.16 -10.48 -10.31
N GLU A 256 2.89 -10.95 -11.30
CA GLU A 256 3.20 -10.21 -12.52
C GLU A 256 2.21 -10.60 -13.60
N ILE A 257 1.65 -9.59 -14.26
CA ILE A 257 0.71 -9.75 -15.35
C ILE A 257 1.36 -9.20 -16.61
N GLU A 258 1.61 -10.07 -17.57
CA GLU A 258 2.26 -9.69 -18.82
C GLU A 258 1.29 -9.05 -19.80
N SER A 259 1.85 -8.39 -20.82
CA SER A 259 1.06 -7.80 -21.91
C SER A 259 0.24 -8.82 -22.71
N ASP A 260 0.59 -10.10 -22.67
CA ASP A 260 -0.17 -11.19 -23.29
C ASP A 260 -1.26 -11.79 -22.38
N GLY A 261 -1.40 -11.27 -21.15
CA GLY A 261 -2.35 -11.74 -20.15
C GLY A 261 -1.88 -12.95 -19.34
N SER A 262 -0.66 -13.43 -19.56
CA SER A 262 -0.10 -14.44 -18.66
C SER A 262 0.13 -13.85 -17.27
N VAL A 263 -0.10 -14.69 -16.25
CA VAL A 263 0.09 -14.33 -14.84
C VAL A 263 1.06 -15.31 -14.22
N HIS A 264 2.12 -14.80 -13.61
CA HIS A 264 3.04 -15.59 -12.81
C HIS A 264 3.27 -14.96 -11.45
N ARG A 265 3.44 -15.81 -10.44
CA ARG A 265 3.91 -15.39 -9.14
C ARG A 265 5.41 -15.09 -9.25
N ALA A 266 5.84 -13.92 -8.81
CA ALA A 266 7.25 -13.57 -8.78
C ALA A 266 8.00 -14.48 -7.79
N GLU A 267 9.16 -14.99 -8.20
CA GLU A 267 10.03 -15.81 -7.36
C GLU A 267 11.01 -14.91 -6.59
N ASP A 268 10.52 -14.21 -5.57
CA ASP A 268 11.36 -13.37 -4.72
C ASP A 268 11.63 -14.08 -3.38
N GLU A 269 12.84 -14.64 -3.19
CA GLU A 269 13.19 -15.40 -1.98
C GLU A 269 13.14 -14.58 -0.68
N ASP A 270 13.10 -13.25 -0.77
CA ASP A 270 13.06 -12.34 0.37
C ASP A 270 12.23 -11.08 0.09
N GLY A 271 11.26 -11.13 -0.82
CA GLY A 271 10.40 -10.00 -1.18
C GLY A 271 11.12 -8.83 -1.86
N LEU A 272 12.42 -8.93 -2.16
CA LEU A 272 13.12 -7.96 -3.01
C LEU A 272 12.90 -8.26 -4.49
N ASP A 273 12.10 -7.43 -5.12
CA ASP A 273 11.90 -7.48 -6.57
C ASP A 273 12.38 -6.18 -7.19
N ASN A 274 13.48 -6.29 -7.94
CA ASN A 274 14.11 -5.22 -8.71
C ASN A 274 14.21 -5.59 -10.19
N GLN A 275 13.11 -6.02 -10.78
CA GLN A 275 13.04 -6.20 -12.22
C GLN A 275 13.17 -4.86 -12.95
N LEU A 276 13.85 -4.87 -14.09
CA LEU A 276 14.17 -3.67 -14.87
C LEU A 276 13.12 -3.48 -15.97
N GLY A 277 11.91 -3.09 -15.56
CA GLY A 277 10.85 -2.72 -16.49
C GLY A 277 11.02 -1.30 -17.03
N LEU A 278 10.87 -1.12 -18.35
CA LEU A 278 11.03 0.18 -19.04
C LEU A 278 9.71 0.73 -19.60
N ASN A 279 8.55 0.23 -19.16
CA ASN A 279 7.27 0.66 -19.72
C ASN A 279 6.55 1.66 -18.80
N PRO A 280 6.71 2.98 -18.98
CA PRO A 280 5.95 3.96 -18.20
C PRO A 280 4.45 3.95 -18.54
N PHE A 281 4.02 3.35 -19.65
CA PHE A 281 2.59 3.31 -19.99
C PHE A 281 1.82 2.23 -19.20
N SER A 282 2.52 1.30 -18.53
CA SER A 282 1.89 0.23 -17.75
C SER A 282 1.56 0.63 -16.30
N HIS A 283 1.97 1.81 -15.83
CA HIS A 283 1.71 2.30 -14.47
C HIS A 283 0.29 2.86 -14.23
N SER A 284 -0.66 2.67 -15.15
CA SER A 284 -2.02 3.18 -14.95
C SER A 284 -2.89 2.17 -14.21
N ILE A 285 -3.72 2.65 -13.27
CA ILE A 285 -4.76 1.82 -12.63
C ILE A 285 -5.81 1.34 -13.63
N THR A 286 -6.01 2.09 -14.71
CA THR A 286 -6.91 1.74 -15.82
C THR A 286 -6.54 0.42 -16.49
N ASN A 287 -5.28 -0.01 -16.38
CA ASN A 287 -4.86 -1.32 -16.84
C ASN A 287 -5.58 -2.44 -16.08
N PHE A 288 -5.92 -2.24 -14.80
CA PHE A 288 -6.64 -3.21 -13.97
C PHE A 288 -8.16 -3.06 -14.06
N THR A 289 -8.68 -1.85 -14.29
CA THR A 289 -10.14 -1.65 -14.43
C THR A 289 -10.63 -1.90 -15.85
N GLY A 290 -9.75 -1.78 -16.85
CA GLY A 290 -10.05 -1.92 -18.28
C GLY A 290 -10.76 -0.71 -18.89
N ILE A 291 -10.87 0.39 -18.15
CA ILE A 291 -11.64 1.58 -18.52
C ILE A 291 -10.83 2.83 -18.15
N ASP A 292 -10.77 3.80 -19.05
CA ASP A 292 -10.14 5.11 -18.79
C ASP A 292 -11.13 6.12 -18.15
N ASP A 293 -10.63 7.31 -17.80
CA ASP A 293 -11.40 8.36 -17.13
C ASP A 293 -12.61 8.85 -17.97
N ASP A 294 -12.56 8.67 -19.30
CA ASP A 294 -13.63 9.02 -20.24
C ASP A 294 -14.65 7.86 -20.41
N GLY A 295 -14.44 6.73 -19.73
CA GLY A 295 -15.27 5.54 -19.84
C GLY A 295 -14.97 4.67 -21.06
N ASN A 296 -13.90 4.94 -21.80
CA ASN A 296 -13.50 4.12 -22.94
C ASN A 296 -12.74 2.88 -22.47
N LYS A 297 -12.86 1.79 -23.25
CA LYS A 297 -12.09 0.58 -22.98
C LYS A 297 -10.62 0.82 -23.26
N VAL A 298 -9.77 0.42 -22.31
CA VAL A 298 -8.32 0.38 -22.48
C VAL A 298 -7.91 -0.99 -23.03
N ASP A 299 -6.93 -0.98 -23.95
CA ASP A 299 -6.35 -2.20 -24.51
C ASP A 299 -5.36 -2.81 -23.49
N THR A 300 -5.90 -3.62 -22.58
CA THR A 300 -5.17 -4.33 -21.52
C THR A 300 -5.73 -5.74 -21.40
N PRO A 301 -4.90 -6.76 -21.12
CA PRO A 301 -5.37 -8.13 -20.94
C PRO A 301 -6.01 -8.36 -19.56
N ILE A 302 -5.76 -7.51 -18.56
CA ILE A 302 -6.13 -7.78 -17.16
C ILE A 302 -7.64 -7.99 -16.95
N PRO A 303 -8.56 -7.26 -17.62
CA PRO A 303 -10.00 -7.52 -17.51
C PRO A 303 -10.39 -8.97 -17.85
N ASP A 304 -9.62 -9.63 -18.72
CA ASP A 304 -9.83 -11.03 -19.13
C ASP A 304 -9.09 -12.04 -18.23
N VAL A 305 -8.23 -11.54 -17.34
CA VAL A 305 -7.44 -12.34 -16.39
C VAL A 305 -8.21 -12.60 -15.09
N TYR A 306 -9.20 -11.76 -14.75
CA TYR A 306 -10.06 -12.01 -13.60
C TYR A 306 -10.86 -13.31 -13.79
N ASP A 307 -10.84 -14.17 -12.78
CA ASP A 307 -11.69 -15.36 -12.72
C ASP A 307 -13.18 -15.00 -12.51
N GLU A 308 -14.02 -16.04 -12.40
CA GLU A 308 -15.47 -15.87 -12.20
C GLU A 308 -15.83 -15.17 -10.88
N ASP A 309 -14.95 -15.20 -9.89
CA ASP A 309 -15.08 -14.53 -8.59
C ASP A 309 -14.42 -13.14 -8.59
N GLY A 310 -13.83 -12.71 -9.71
CA GLY A 310 -13.17 -11.42 -9.85
C GLY A 310 -11.76 -11.36 -9.28
N ASN A 311 -11.07 -12.49 -9.13
CA ASN A 311 -9.71 -12.59 -8.62
C ASN A 311 -8.71 -12.90 -9.75
N ILE A 312 -7.52 -12.31 -9.71
CA ILE A 312 -6.45 -12.56 -10.71
C ILE A 312 -5.68 -13.84 -10.37
N ALA A 313 -5.61 -14.15 -9.07
CA ALA A 313 -4.94 -15.33 -8.56
C ALA A 313 -5.85 -15.98 -7.51
N PRO A 314 -5.82 -17.32 -7.36
CA PRO A 314 -6.62 -18.02 -6.35
C PRO A 314 -6.39 -17.45 -4.95
N ARG A 315 -7.47 -17.36 -4.17
CA ARG A 315 -7.43 -17.02 -2.75
C ARG A 315 -7.80 -18.25 -1.94
#